data_AF-A0A1H7EEJ7-F1
#
_entry.id   AF-A0A1H7EEJ7-F1
#
_cell.length_a   1.000
_cell.length_b   1.000
_cell.length_c   1.000
_cell.angle_alpha   90.00
_cell.angle_beta   90.00
_cell.angle_gamma   90.00
#
_symmetry.space_group_name_H-M   'P 1'
#
loop_
_entity.id
_entity.type
_entity.pdbx_description
1 polymer ?
#
loop_
_entity_poly.entity_id
_entity_poly.type
_entity_poly.pdbx_seq_one_letter_code
_entity_poly.pdbx_strand_id
1 'polypeptide(L)' 'MQCGGGPIVAMHPGDMVCIAPNQKHWHGASPWTSVRLIALQKEHDSKCVDWLNPVADEQYYARPSLDI' A
#
# COMPACT_ATOMS: atom_id res chain seq x y z
N MET A 1 2.74 -1.04 -3.93
CA MET A 1 1.72 -1.25 -2.88
C MET A 1 0.92 -2.50 -3.20
N GLN A 2 0.17 -3.07 -2.26
CA GLN A 2 -0.73 -4.19 -2.52
C GLN A 2 -1.97 -4.08 -1.64
N CYS A 3 -3.15 -4.40 -2.19
CA CYS A 3 -4.42 -4.48 -1.46
C CYS A 3 -4.94 -5.91 -1.48
N GLY A 4 -5.37 -6.44 -0.33
CA GLY A 4 -6.10 -7.70 -0.21
C GLY A 4 -5.38 -8.95 -0.76
N GLY A 5 -4.06 -8.92 -0.92
CA GLY A 5 -3.31 -10.00 -1.58
C GLY A 5 -3.42 -10.01 -3.12
N GLY A 6 -4.01 -8.97 -3.72
CA GLY A 6 -4.04 -8.77 -5.17
C GLY A 6 -2.66 -8.46 -5.77
N PRO A 7 -2.59 -8.02 -7.03
CA PRO A 7 -1.31 -7.67 -7.65
C PRO A 7 -0.60 -6.53 -6.91
N ILE A 8 0.72 -6.54 -6.94
CA ILE A 8 1.52 -5.39 -6.50
C ILE A 8 1.42 -4.31 -7.58
N VAL A 9 1.06 -3.10 -7.19
CA VAL A 9 0.89 -1.95 -8.10
C VAL A 9 1.98 -0.93 -7.82
N ALA A 10 2.63 -0.43 -8.88
CA ALA A 10 3.57 0.68 -8.82
C ALA A 10 2.80 2.01 -8.66
N MET A 11 3.23 2.86 -7.74
CA MET A 11 2.65 4.20 -7.56
C MET A 11 3.60 5.25 -8.12
N HIS A 12 3.06 6.19 -8.88
CA HIS A 12 3.78 7.29 -9.50
C HIS A 12 3.32 8.65 -8.93
N PRO A 13 4.15 9.70 -9.07
CA PRO A 13 3.74 11.04 -8.68
C PRO A 13 2.46 11.47 -9.41
N GLY A 14 1.44 11.86 -8.66
CA GLY A 14 0.13 12.27 -9.18
C GLY A 14 -0.95 11.18 -9.08
N ASP A 15 -0.57 9.92 -8.82
CA ASP A 15 -1.55 8.85 -8.64
C ASP A 15 -2.40 9.07 -7.37
N MET A 16 -3.70 8.80 -7.50
CA MET A 16 -4.62 8.74 -6.36
C MET A 16 -4.99 7.27 -6.12
N VAL A 17 -4.71 6.80 -4.91
CA VAL A 17 -5.10 5.46 -4.46
C VAL A 17 -6.21 5.59 -3.42
N CYS A 18 -7.35 4.95 -3.68
CA CYS A 18 -8.42 4.79 -2.71
C CYS A 18 -8.45 3.36 -2.19
N ILE A 19 -8.42 3.20 -0.87
CA ILE A 19 -8.45 1.91 -0.20
C ILE A 19 -9.77 1.78 0.55
N ALA A 20 -10.49 0.69 0.31
CA ALA A 20 -11.80 0.49 0.93
C ALA A 20 -11.68 0.31 2.46
N PRO A 21 -12.72 0.64 3.24
CA PRO A 21 -12.73 0.40 4.68
C PRO A 21 -12.40 -1.05 5.01
N ASN A 22 -11.58 -1.26 6.04
CA ASN A 22 -11.15 -2.58 6.54
C ASN A 22 -10.37 -3.44 5.52
N GLN A 23 -9.94 -2.88 4.38
CA GLN A 23 -9.13 -3.62 3.42
C GLN A 23 -7.66 -3.67 3.85
N LYS A 24 -7.14 -4.88 4.09
CA LYS A 24 -5.71 -5.10 4.37
C LYS A 24 -4.88 -4.61 3.19
N HIS A 25 -3.85 -3.82 3.46
CA HIS A 25 -2.95 -3.31 2.44
C HIS A 25 -1.57 -2.99 2.98
N TRP A 26 -0.61 -2.78 2.08
CA TRP A 26 0.68 -2.17 2.38
C TRP A 26 1.11 -1.26 1.23
N HIS A 27 1.87 -0.20 1.55
CA HIS A 27 2.46 0.71 0.58
C HIS A 27 3.84 1.16 1.06
N GLY A 28 4.73 1.50 0.13
CA GLY A 28 6.09 1.88 0.46
C GLY A 28 6.91 2.17 -0.79
N ALA A 29 8.18 2.50 -0.58
CA ALA A 29 9.14 2.70 -1.65
C ALA A 29 9.33 1.41 -2.46
N SER A 30 9.74 1.56 -3.71
CA SER A 30 10.31 0.43 -4.46
C SER A 30 11.72 0.10 -3.94
N PRO A 31 12.30 -1.06 -4.28
CA PRO A 31 13.67 -1.40 -3.87
C PRO A 31 14.73 -0.39 -4.35
N TRP A 32 14.44 0.38 -5.39
CA TRP A 32 15.41 1.22 -6.11
C TRP A 32 15.14 2.72 -5.97
N THR A 33 13.96 3.11 -5.50
CA THR A 33 13.50 4.50 -5.56
C THR A 33 12.61 4.80 -4.37
N SER A 34 12.96 5.88 -3.66
CA SER A 34 12.20 6.39 -2.52
C SER A 34 10.84 6.95 -2.96
N VAL A 35 9.91 7.03 -2.02
CA VAL A 35 8.57 7.57 -2.26
C VAL A 35 8.21 8.59 -1.19
N ARG A 36 7.43 9.60 -1.57
CA ARG A 36 6.73 10.50 -0.64
C ARG A 36 5.25 10.43 -0.96
N LEU A 37 4.43 10.29 0.07
CA LEU A 37 2.99 10.11 -0.05
C LEU A 37 2.31 11.07 0.93
N ILE A 38 1.14 11.58 0.53
CA ILE A 38 0.20 12.23 1.46
C ILE A 38 -0.86 11.18 1.75
N ALA A 39 -0.91 10.71 3.00
CA ALA A 39 -1.93 9.76 3.45
C ALA A 39 -3.05 10.51 4.17
N LEU A 40 -4.29 10.30 3.72
CA LEU A 40 -5.50 10.85 4.34
C LEU A 40 -6.38 9.70 4.79
N GLN A 41 -6.74 9.70 6.06
CA GLN A 41 -7.58 8.66 6.67
C GLN A 41 -8.52 9.27 7.70
N LYS A 42 -9.73 8.74 7.77
CA LYS A 42 -10.73 9.15 8.75
C LYS A 42 -10.56 8.33 10.03
N GLU A 43 -10.68 8.98 11.18
CA GLU A 43 -10.80 8.30 12.46
C GLU A 43 -12.12 7.51 12.55
N HIS A 44 -12.04 6.30 13.10
CA HIS A 44 -13.17 5.46 13.47
C HIS A 44 -12.88 4.82 14.83
N ASP A 45 -13.77 5.00 15.80
CA ASP A 45 -13.58 4.50 17.18
C ASP A 45 -12.24 4.92 17.79
N SER A 46 -11.87 6.19 17.64
CA SER A 46 -10.62 6.78 18.14
C SER A 46 -9.33 6.12 17.62
N LYS A 47 -9.42 5.38 16.50
CA LYS A 47 -8.28 4.83 15.77
C LYS A 47 -8.40 5.09 14.27
N CYS A 48 -7.28 5.07 13.57
CA CYS A 48 -7.26 5.20 12.11
C CYS A 48 -6.66 3.97 11.41
N VAL A 49 -6.01 3.06 12.16
CA VAL A 49 -5.29 1.91 11.62
C VAL A 49 -5.30 0.76 12.62
N ASP A 50 -5.39 -0.46 12.10
CA ASP A 50 -5.08 -1.69 12.80
C ASP A 50 -3.80 -2.28 12.20
N TRP A 51 -2.72 -2.32 12.96
CA TRP A 51 -1.45 -2.87 12.50
C TRP A 51 -1.49 -4.40 12.50
N LEU A 52 -0.93 -4.99 11.44
CA LEU A 52 -0.77 -6.43 11.28
C LEU A 52 0.72 -6.80 11.23
N ASN A 53 1.03 -8.02 10.81
CA ASN A 53 2.41 -8.47 10.62
C ASN A 53 3.14 -7.66 9.54
N PRO A 54 4.47 -7.52 9.66
CA PRO A 54 5.33 -6.99 8.61
C PRO A 54 5.12 -7.72 7.27
N VAL A 55 5.36 -7.02 6.17
CA VAL A 55 5.42 -7.62 4.84
C VAL A 55 6.70 -8.44 4.75
N ALA A 56 6.58 -9.71 4.36
CA ALA A 56 7.74 -10.58 4.15
C ALA A 56 8.56 -10.13 2.93
N ASP A 57 9.88 -10.37 2.95
CA ASP A 57 10.76 -9.98 1.85
C ASP A 57 10.32 -10.60 0.52
N GLU A 58 9.91 -11.88 0.53
CA GLU A 58 9.43 -12.57 -0.66
C GLU A 58 8.19 -11.89 -1.26
N GLN A 59 7.32 -11.35 -0.41
CA GLN A 59 6.14 -10.60 -0.84
C GLN A 59 6.52 -9.20 -1.33
N TYR A 60 7.49 -8.54 -0.71
CA TYR A 60 7.95 -7.20 -1.10
C TYR A 60 8.70 -7.20 -2.44
N TYR A 61 9.54 -8.20 -2.68
CA TYR A 61 10.34 -8.34 -3.90
C TYR A 61 9.61 -9.06 -5.05
N ALA A 62 8.36 -9.49 -4.84
CA ALA A 62 7.54 -10.04 -5.92
C ALA A 62 7.29 -8.99 -7.02
N ARG A 63 7.18 -9.46 -8.27
CA ARG A 63 7.09 -8.58 -9.44
C ARG A 63 5.76 -7.78 -9.43
N PRO A 64 5.80 -6.45 -9.62
CA PRO A 64 4.59 -5.64 -9.82
C PRO A 64 3.83 -6.04 -11.08
N SER A 65 2.51 -5.93 -11.03
CA SER A 65 1.66 -5.89 -12.22
C SER A 65 1.97 -4.62 -13.02
N LEU A 66 1.96 -4.75 -14.35
CA LEU A 66 2.10 -3.62 -15.28
C LEU A 66 0.76 -2.99 -15.65
N ASP A 67 -0.35 -3.58 -15.18
CA ASP A 67 -1.70 -3.10 -15.48
C ASP A 67 -2.20 -2.18 -14.34
N ILE A 68 -2.43 -0.91 -14.68
CA ILE A 68 -3.20 0.09 -13.89
C ILE A 68 -4.39 0.55 -14.74
#